data_AF-A0A967HXA4-F1
#
_entry.id   AF-A0A967HXA4-F1
#
_cell.length_a   1.000
_cell.length_b   1.000
_cell.length_c   1.000
_cell.angle_alpha   90.00
_cell.angle_beta   90.00
_cell.angle_gamma   90.00
#
_symmetry.space_group_name_H-M   'P 1'
#
loop_
_entity.id
_entity.type
_entity.pdbx_description
1 polymer ?
#
loop_
_entity_poly.entity_id
_entity_poly.type
_entity_poly.pdbx_seq_one_letter_code
_entity_poly.pdbx_strand_id
1 'polypeptide(L)'
;VIRDFIVRDGNVTMAMSTKGGPSLSASATLPKIHLKNVGEKSGGATAEQVFNIIFAELYAKIVSPAVTATLNKELKTLTSQIGAEGGEAGKTVEKSINETVKGLFGGKN
;
A
#
# COMPACT_ATOMS: atom_id res chain seq x y z
N VAL A 1 18.54 20.67 7.87
CA VAL A 1 17.58 20.87 6.76
C VAL A 1 17.99 19.97 5.61
N ILE A 2 17.04 19.28 4.97
CA ILE A 2 17.28 18.51 3.74
C ILE A 2 16.72 19.31 2.56
N ARG A 3 17.57 19.71 1.61
CA ARG A 3 17.15 20.55 0.46
C ARG A 3 16.24 19.79 -0.50
N ASP A 4 16.58 18.56 -0.82
CA ASP A 4 15.80 17.70 -1.69
C ASP A 4 15.76 16.28 -1.11
N PHE A 5 14.55 15.80 -0.83
CA PHE A 5 14.28 14.40 -0.54
C PHE A 5 13.43 13.83 -1.67
N ILE A 6 13.94 12.79 -2.32
CA ILE A 6 13.36 12.24 -3.55
C ILE A 6 13.24 10.73 -3.42
N VAL A 7 12.04 10.20 -3.65
CA VAL A 7 11.79 8.77 -3.85
C VAL A 7 11.26 8.59 -5.26
N ARG A 8 11.87 7.68 -6.02
CA ARG A 8 11.48 7.31 -7.39
C ARG A 8 11.45 5.79 -7.49
N ASP A 9 10.68 5.31 -8.46
CA ASP A 9 10.68 3.90 -8.86
C ASP A 9 10.39 2.94 -7.69
N GLY A 10 9.64 3.42 -6.68
CA GLY A 10 9.23 2.63 -5.54
C GLY A 10 8.11 1.67 -5.90
N ASN A 11 8.07 0.52 -5.23
CA ASN A 11 6.98 -0.44 -5.33
C ASN A 11 6.40 -0.74 -3.96
N VAL A 12 5.08 -0.85 -3.89
CA VAL A 12 4.36 -1.31 -2.70
C VAL A 12 3.82 -2.69 -3.00
N THR A 13 4.32 -3.70 -2.30
CA THR A 13 3.81 -5.06 -2.38
C THR A 13 2.94 -5.35 -1.17
N MET A 14 1.71 -5.76 -1.42
CA MET A 14 0.80 -6.31 -0.43
C MET A 14 0.82 -7.84 -0.52
N ALA A 15 1.33 -8.50 0.51
CA ALA A 15 1.35 -9.95 0.61
C ALA A 15 0.31 -10.43 1.63
N MET A 16 -0.43 -11.48 1.29
CA MET A 16 -1.41 -12.11 2.16
C MET A 16 -1.18 -13.62 2.19
N SER A 17 -1.23 -14.18 3.39
CA SER A 17 -1.24 -15.63 3.58
C SER A 17 -2.69 -16.08 3.68
N THR A 18 -3.10 -17.01 2.82
CA THR A 18 -4.43 -17.61 2.90
C THR A 18 -4.35 -18.89 3.72
N LYS A 19 -5.31 -19.12 4.63
CA LYS A 19 -5.30 -20.32 5.47
C LYS A 19 -5.70 -21.53 4.61
N GLY A 20 -4.73 -22.39 4.31
CA GLY A 20 -4.92 -23.59 3.49
C GLY A 20 -4.87 -23.35 1.98
N GLY A 21 -4.39 -22.19 1.53
CA GLY A 21 -4.23 -21.86 0.12
C GLY A 21 -2.87 -21.23 -0.18
N PRO A 22 -2.61 -20.85 -1.45
CA PRO A 22 -1.36 -20.21 -1.84
C PRO A 22 -1.23 -18.81 -1.21
N SER A 23 0.01 -18.41 -0.95
CA SER A 23 0.32 -17.01 -0.64
C SER A 23 0.04 -16.15 -1.86
N LEU A 24 -0.64 -15.02 -1.65
CA LEU A 24 -1.00 -14.09 -2.72
C LEU A 24 -0.28 -12.77 -2.51
N SER A 25 0.12 -12.15 -3.61
CA SER A 25 0.77 -10.84 -3.58
C SER A 25 0.27 -9.97 -4.71
N ALA A 26 -0.09 -8.73 -4.38
CA ALA A 26 -0.33 -7.66 -5.35
C ALA A 26 0.74 -6.58 -5.19
N SER A 27 1.10 -5.92 -6.28
CA SER A 27 2.10 -4.86 -6.32
C SER A 27 1.55 -3.62 -6.99
N ALA A 28 2.02 -2.45 -6.57
CA ALA A 28 1.66 -1.18 -7.18
C ALA A 28 2.87 -0.26 -7.21
N THR A 29 3.00 0.50 -8.30
CA THR A 29 4.06 1.51 -8.40
C THR A 29 3.73 2.69 -7.49
N LEU A 30 4.70 3.07 -6.66
CA LEU A 30 4.59 4.24 -5.80
C LEU A 30 4.79 5.51 -6.63
N PRO A 31 3.91 6.52 -6.51
CA PRO A 31 4.13 7.82 -7.12
C PRO A 31 5.44 8.44 -6.68
N LYS A 32 6.11 9.17 -7.58
CA LYS A 32 7.31 9.95 -7.23
C LYS A 32 7.01 10.86 -6.03
N ILE A 33 7.88 10.80 -5.03
CA ILE A 33 7.88 11.73 -3.90
C ILE A 33 9.01 12.72 -4.11
N HIS A 34 8.71 14.00 -3.98
CA HIS A 34 9.72 15.06 -3.98
C HIS A 34 9.34 16.09 -2.93
N LEU A 35 10.02 16.02 -1.79
CA LEU A 35 9.93 17.03 -0.74
C LEU A 35 11.14 17.97 -0.86
N LYS A 36 10.87 19.27 -0.75
CA LYS A 36 11.90 20.31 -0.76
C LYS A 36 12.02 20.96 0.61
N ASN A 37 13.24 21.30 0.99
CA ASN A 37 13.58 22.01 2.21
C ASN A 37 12.94 21.42 3.49
N VAL A 38 13.04 20.09 3.64
CA VAL A 38 12.50 19.39 4.81
C VAL A 38 13.20 19.89 6.08
N GLY A 39 12.38 20.31 7.05
CA GLY A 39 12.85 20.85 8.33
C GLY A 39 13.23 22.34 8.31
N GLU A 40 13.04 23.05 7.20
CA GLU A 40 13.33 24.49 7.11
C GLU A 40 12.35 25.35 7.91
N LYS A 41 11.05 25.00 7.92
CA LYS A 41 9.99 25.74 8.63
C LYS A 41 10.23 25.89 10.14
N SER A 42 11.03 25.01 10.74
CA SER A 42 11.38 25.03 12.16
C SER A 42 12.69 25.78 12.45
N GLY A 43 13.31 26.42 11.45
CA GLY A 43 14.65 27.02 11.59
C GLY A 43 15.78 26.00 11.66
N GLY A 44 15.50 24.73 11.33
CA GLY A 44 16.38 23.59 11.55
C GLY A 44 15.71 22.52 12.40
N ALA A 45 15.11 21.52 11.75
CA ALA A 45 14.44 20.42 12.43
C ALA A 45 15.41 19.34 12.95
N THR A 46 15.02 18.66 14.04
CA THR A 46 15.70 17.47 14.55
C THR A 46 15.54 16.29 13.58
N ALA A 47 16.37 15.25 13.73
CA ALA A 47 16.26 14.04 12.94
C ALA A 47 14.86 13.39 13.04
N GLU A 48 14.27 13.38 14.25
CA GLU A 48 12.93 12.86 14.49
C GLU A 48 11.85 13.65 13.73
N GLN A 49 11.91 14.98 13.78
CA GLN A 49 10.97 15.84 13.06
C GLN A 49 11.06 15.64 11.55
N VAL A 50 12.30 15.54 11.02
CA VAL A 50 12.54 15.25 9.61
C VAL A 50 11.96 13.89 9.23
N PHE A 51 12.19 12.86 10.04
CA PHE A 51 11.63 11.52 9.83
C PHE A 51 10.10 11.55 9.79
N ASN A 52 9.45 12.21 10.75
CA ASN A 52 7.99 12.28 10.81
C ASN A 52 7.39 12.95 9.56
N ILE A 53 8.02 14.01 9.05
CA ILE A 53 7.58 14.66 7.80
C ILE A 53 7.69 13.71 6.61
N ILE A 54 8.83 13.04 6.47
CA ILE A 54 9.08 12.10 5.37
C ILE A 54 8.13 10.91 5.44
N PHE A 55 7.95 10.34 6.63
CA PHE A 55 7.07 9.20 6.86
C PHE A 55 5.61 9.55 6.53
N ALA A 56 5.13 10.72 6.95
CA ALA A 56 3.77 11.17 6.64
C ALA A 56 3.53 11.29 5.13
N GLU A 57 4.47 11.88 4.37
CA GLU A 57 4.34 11.98 2.92
C GLU A 57 4.40 10.60 2.24
N LEU A 58 5.32 9.75 2.67
CA LEU A 58 5.46 8.39 2.15
C LEU A 58 4.17 7.58 2.37
N TYR A 59 3.65 7.59 3.61
CA TYR A 59 2.42 6.92 3.96
C TYR A 59 1.24 7.43 3.12
N ALA A 60 1.10 8.75 2.97
CA ALA A 60 0.05 9.35 2.14
C ALA A 60 0.10 8.89 0.67
N LYS A 61 1.28 8.64 0.10
CA LYS A 61 1.40 8.06 -1.24
C LYS A 61 1.05 6.57 -1.27
N ILE A 62 1.46 5.81 -0.26
CA ILE A 62 1.16 4.37 -0.15
C ILE A 62 -0.35 4.15 -0.08
N VAL A 63 -1.07 4.92 0.75
CA VAL A 63 -2.54 4.82 0.88
C VAL A 63 -3.30 5.67 -0.13
N SER A 64 -2.61 6.20 -1.14
CA SER A 64 -3.27 7.04 -2.14
C SER A 64 -4.33 6.24 -2.93
N PRO A 65 -5.37 6.90 -3.46
CA PRO A 65 -6.41 6.24 -4.24
C PRO A 65 -5.86 5.46 -5.45
N ALA A 66 -4.80 5.96 -6.10
CA ALA A 66 -4.21 5.33 -7.27
C ALA A 66 -3.49 4.01 -6.93
N VAL A 67 -2.69 4.00 -5.85
CA VAL A 67 -2.00 2.80 -5.36
C VAL A 67 -3.03 1.77 -4.88
N THR A 68 -3.99 2.23 -4.07
CA THR A 68 -5.09 1.41 -3.56
C THR A 68 -5.92 0.78 -4.68
N ALA A 69 -6.28 1.55 -5.71
CA ALA A 69 -7.04 1.04 -6.86
C ALA A 69 -6.25 -0.02 -7.65
N THR A 70 -4.94 0.17 -7.80
CA THR A 70 -4.06 -0.81 -8.48
C THR A 70 -3.98 -2.10 -7.69
N LEU A 71 -3.69 -2.03 -6.38
CA LEU A 71 -3.65 -3.19 -5.51
C LEU A 71 -5.00 -3.94 -5.50
N ASN A 72 -6.12 -3.21 -5.39
CA ASN A 72 -7.45 -3.81 -5.44
C ASN A 72 -7.74 -4.51 -6.77
N LYS A 73 -7.28 -3.96 -7.88
CA LYS A 73 -7.43 -4.59 -9.21
C LYS A 73 -6.64 -5.89 -9.28
N GLU A 74 -5.37 -5.87 -8.89
CA GLU A 74 -4.53 -7.07 -8.93
C GLU A 74 -5.03 -8.17 -8.00
N LEU A 75 -5.45 -7.82 -6.78
CA LEU A 75 -6.03 -8.77 -5.85
C LEU A 75 -7.32 -9.38 -6.40
N LYS A 76 -8.20 -8.58 -7.04
CA LYS A 76 -9.39 -9.11 -7.69
C LYS A 76 -9.04 -10.10 -8.81
N THR A 77 -8.05 -9.79 -9.63
CA THR A 77 -7.58 -10.70 -10.68
C THR A 77 -7.11 -12.03 -10.10
N LEU A 78 -6.30 -11.99 -9.03
CA LEU A 78 -5.86 -13.19 -8.31
C LEU A 78 -7.03 -13.98 -7.72
N THR A 79 -8.02 -13.30 -7.12
CA THR A 79 -9.21 -13.97 -6.59
C THR A 79 -10.04 -14.65 -7.67
N SER A 80 -10.19 -14.03 -8.84
CA SER A 80 -10.94 -14.62 -9.95
C SER A 80 -10.26 -15.87 -10.50
N GLN A 81 -8.93 -15.91 -10.51
CA GLN A 81 -8.17 -17.10 -10.90
C GLN A 81 -8.39 -18.27 -9.92
N ILE A 82 -8.37 -17.99 -8.61
CA ILE A 82 -8.59 -19.01 -7.57
C ILE A 82 -10.06 -19.47 -7.55
N GLY A 83 -11.00 -18.54 -7.67
CA GLY A 83 -12.44 -18.82 -7.65
C GLY A 83 -12.93 -19.60 -8.87
N ALA A 84 -12.23 -19.50 -10.01
CA ALA A 84 -12.51 -20.30 -11.20
C ALA A 84 -12.16 -21.79 -11.03
N GLU A 85 -11.34 -22.15 -10.03
CA GLU A 85 -10.78 -23.51 -9.89
C GLU A 85 -11.44 -24.42 -8.83
N GLY A 86 -12.25 -23.98 -7.86
CA GLY A 86 -12.84 -24.98 -6.96
C GLY A 86 -13.66 -24.56 -5.74
N GLY A 87 -14.95 -24.91 -5.79
CA GLY A 87 -15.75 -25.34 -4.63
C GLY A 87 -15.87 -24.36 -3.45
N GLU A 88 -16.27 -24.89 -2.28
CA GLU A 88 -16.45 -24.11 -1.05
C GLU A 88 -15.16 -23.42 -0.57
N ALA A 89 -13.99 -24.01 -0.87
CA ALA A 89 -12.68 -23.46 -0.52
C ALA A 89 -12.37 -22.13 -1.24
N GLY A 90 -12.72 -22.01 -2.54
CA GLY A 90 -12.55 -20.76 -3.29
C GLY A 90 -13.37 -19.61 -2.70
N LYS A 91 -14.60 -19.90 -2.25
CA LYS A 91 -15.49 -18.90 -1.61
C LYS A 91 -14.95 -18.44 -0.25
N THR A 92 -14.33 -19.33 0.52
CA THR A 92 -13.70 -18.96 1.80
C THR A 92 -12.51 -18.04 1.58
N VAL A 93 -11.66 -18.33 0.59
CA VAL A 93 -10.52 -17.47 0.22
C VAL A 93 -10.99 -16.10 -0.25
N GLU A 94 -11.98 -16.05 -1.15
CA GLU A 94 -12.55 -14.79 -1.66
C GLU A 94 -13.11 -13.90 -0.53
N LYS A 95 -13.80 -14.49 0.45
CA LYS A 95 -14.32 -13.76 1.61
C LYS A 95 -13.20 -13.17 2.47
N SER A 96 -12.17 -13.94 2.81
CA SER A 96 -11.04 -13.45 3.61
C SER A 96 -10.27 -12.32 2.92
N ILE A 97 -10.14 -12.37 1.59
CA ILE A 97 -9.49 -11.33 0.80
C ILE A 97 -10.32 -10.04 0.81
N ASN A 98 -11.63 -10.15 0.59
CA ASN A 98 -12.54 -9.01 0.63
C ASN A 98 -12.56 -8.32 2.02
N GLU A 99 -12.51 -9.08 3.10
CA GLU A 99 -12.40 -8.55 4.47
C GLU A 99 -11.06 -7.83 4.70
N THR A 100 -9.95 -8.42 4.24
CA THR A 100 -8.61 -7.82 4.36
C THR A 100 -8.51 -6.51 3.58
N VAL A 101 -9.03 -6.48 2.36
CA VAL A 101 -9.08 -5.26 1.52
C VAL A 101 -9.93 -4.17 2.18
N LYS A 102 -11.11 -4.53 2.71
CA LYS A 102 -11.95 -3.58 3.45
C LYS A 102 -11.27 -3.06 4.72
N GLY A 103 -10.56 -3.90 5.46
CA GLY A 103 -9.82 -3.51 6.65
C GLY A 103 -8.68 -2.54 6.37
N LEU A 104 -7.98 -2.71 5.23
CA LEU A 104 -6.83 -1.88 4.86
C LEU A 104 -7.21 -0.58 4.14
N PHE A 105 -8.28 -0.60 3.34
CA PHE A 105 -8.61 0.50 2.42
C PHE A 105 -10.05 1.02 2.52
N GLY A 106 -10.92 0.30 3.22
CA GLY A 106 -12.34 0.63 3.38
C GLY A 106 -12.67 1.41 4.65
N GLY A 107 -11.69 1.64 5.52
CA GLY A 107 -11.84 2.53 6.68
C GLY A 107 -12.03 3.97 6.22
N LYS A 108 -13.26 4.49 6.37
CA LYS A 108 -13.54 5.92 6.28
C LYS A 108 -12.61 6.67 7.24
N ASN A 109 -11.72 7.49 6.69
CA ASN A 109 -11.39 8.77 7.31
C ASN A 109 -12.46 9.76 6.87
#